data_AF-A0A345XTD5-F1
#
_entry.id   AF-A0A345XTD5-F1
#
_cell.length_a   1.000
_cell.length_b   1.000
_cell.length_c   1.000
_cell.angle_alpha   90.00
_cell.angle_beta   90.00
_cell.angle_gamma   90.00
#
_symmetry.space_group_name_H-M   'P 1'
#
loop_
_entity.id
_entity.type
_entity.pdbx_description
1 polymer ?
#
loop_
_entity_poly.entity_id
_entity_poly.type
_entity_poly.pdbx_seq_one_letter_code
_entity_poly.pdbx_strand_id
1 'polypeptide(L)'
;MTEDVEAAVAATFRQEWSRVVATLIRTTGDWDLAEECAQDAFTRALARWPQDGVPRRPGAWIVTTARNRAVDRLRRRSVEAGKLRELALLGAGPDSEPVREYLTRRLAEVTG
;
A
#
# COMPACT_ATOMS: atom_id res chain seq x y z
N MET A 1 -30.55 -3.15 10.81
CA MET A 1 -29.44 -2.19 11.05
C MET A 1 -28.14 -2.66 10.43
N THR A 2 -27.56 -3.80 10.83
CA THR A 2 -26.35 -4.35 10.18
C THR A 2 -26.59 -4.79 8.73
N GLU A 3 -27.74 -5.43 8.48
CA GLU A 3 -28.18 -5.84 7.14
C GLU A 3 -28.38 -4.63 6.19
N ASP A 4 -28.87 -3.50 6.71
CA ASP A 4 -29.00 -2.25 5.96
C ASP A 4 -27.63 -1.65 5.60
N VAL A 5 -26.63 -1.79 6.49
CA VAL A 5 -25.26 -1.35 6.26
C VAL A 5 -24.58 -2.21 5.20
N GLU A 6 -24.72 -3.53 5.27
CA GLU A 6 -24.19 -4.45 4.26
C GLU A 6 -24.79 -4.16 2.88
N ALA A 7 -26.10 -3.91 2.81
CA ALA A 7 -26.76 -3.49 1.57
C ALA A 7 -26.20 -2.17 1.03
N ALA A 8 -25.95 -1.18 1.92
CA ALA A 8 -25.36 0.11 1.53
C ALA A 8 -23.91 -0.04 1.03
N VAL A 9 -23.10 -0.88 1.66
CA VAL A 9 -21.73 -1.20 1.20
C VAL A 9 -21.80 -1.87 -0.17
N ALA A 10 -22.64 -2.88 -0.34
CA ALA A 10 -22.77 -3.61 -1.60
C ALA A 10 -23.27 -2.70 -2.75
N ALA A 11 -24.23 -1.81 -2.47
CA ALA A 11 -24.68 -0.81 -3.43
C ALA A 11 -23.56 0.15 -3.83
N THR A 12 -22.82 0.66 -2.85
CA THR A 12 -21.67 1.54 -3.09
C THR A 12 -20.58 0.83 -3.90
N PHE A 13 -20.29 -0.43 -3.58
CA PHE A 13 -19.30 -1.24 -4.31
C PHE A 13 -19.65 -1.35 -5.79
N ARG A 14 -20.88 -1.77 -6.11
CA ARG A 14 -21.35 -1.91 -7.50
C ARG A 14 -21.28 -0.58 -8.28
N GLN A 15 -21.49 0.55 -7.60
CA GLN A 15 -21.51 1.87 -8.23
C GLN A 15 -20.12 2.49 -8.39
N GLU A 16 -19.22 2.28 -7.43
CA GLU A 16 -18.00 3.09 -7.28
C GLU A 16 -16.71 2.33 -7.53
N TRP A 17 -16.70 0.99 -7.50
CA TRP A 17 -15.48 0.19 -7.57
C TRP A 17 -14.56 0.59 -8.72
N SER A 18 -15.06 0.54 -9.96
CA SER A 18 -14.30 0.85 -11.17
C SER A 18 -13.80 2.30 -11.18
N ARG A 19 -14.62 3.24 -10.70
CA ARG A 19 -14.24 4.66 -10.62
C ARG A 19 -13.15 4.91 -9.59
N VAL A 20 -13.24 4.28 -8.42
CA VAL A 20 -12.25 4.38 -7.33
C VAL A 20 -10.91 3.82 -7.81
N VAL A 21 -10.90 2.59 -8.31
CA VAL A 21 -9.67 1.92 -8.77
C VAL A 21 -9.03 2.69 -9.92
N ALA A 22 -9.80 3.09 -10.95
CA ALA A 22 -9.27 3.87 -12.06
C ALA A 22 -8.71 5.23 -11.61
N THR A 23 -9.34 5.87 -10.63
CA THR A 23 -8.83 7.14 -10.07
C THR A 23 -7.52 6.92 -9.34
N LEU A 24 -7.41 5.87 -8.53
CA LEU A 24 -6.20 5.54 -7.81
C LEU A 24 -5.06 5.20 -8.76
N ILE A 25 -5.27 4.33 -9.75
CA ILE A 25 -4.28 4.00 -10.78
C ILE A 25 -3.72 5.26 -11.44
N ARG A 26 -4.59 6.18 -11.87
CA ARG A 26 -4.14 7.44 -12.49
C ARG A 26 -3.29 8.31 -11.55
N THR A 27 -3.52 8.22 -10.25
CA THR A 27 -2.81 9.03 -9.25
C THR A 27 -1.56 8.36 -8.68
N THR A 28 -1.53 7.03 -8.60
CA THR A 28 -0.43 6.26 -7.99
C THR A 28 0.53 5.69 -9.03
N GLY A 29 0.05 5.45 -10.26
CA GLY A 29 0.80 4.70 -11.29
C GLY A 29 0.98 3.22 -10.96
N ASP A 30 0.31 2.71 -9.93
CA ASP A 30 0.49 1.36 -9.38
C ASP A 30 -0.90 0.70 -9.26
N TRP A 31 -1.13 -0.32 -10.09
CA TRP A 31 -2.41 -1.03 -10.20
C TRP A 31 -2.69 -1.89 -8.97
N ASP A 32 -1.70 -2.66 -8.52
CA ASP A 32 -1.83 -3.51 -7.33
C ASP A 32 -2.12 -2.67 -6.09
N LEU A 33 -1.37 -1.57 -5.91
CA LEU A 33 -1.59 -0.65 -4.80
C LEU A 33 -2.99 -0.02 -4.84
N ALA A 34 -3.47 0.32 -6.04
CA ALA A 34 -4.79 0.92 -6.21
C ALA A 34 -5.90 -0.05 -5.80
N GLU A 35 -5.83 -1.30 -6.26
CA GLU A 35 -6.82 -2.32 -5.89
C GLU A 35 -6.77 -2.61 -4.39
N GLU A 36 -5.59 -2.85 -3.82
CA GLU A 36 -5.42 -3.10 -2.38
C GLU A 36 -6.00 -1.96 -1.53
N CYS A 37 -5.75 -0.70 -1.92
CA CYS A 37 -6.26 0.45 -1.18
C CYS A 37 -7.78 0.62 -1.34
N ALA A 38 -8.35 0.28 -2.49
CA ALA A 38 -9.79 0.27 -2.70
C ALA A 38 -10.46 -0.81 -1.83
N GLN A 39 -9.90 -2.02 -1.79
CA GLN A 39 -10.38 -3.10 -0.93
C GLN A 39 -10.33 -2.70 0.55
N ASP A 40 -9.20 -2.16 1.03
CA ASP A 40 -9.06 -1.70 2.43
C ASP A 40 -10.10 -0.63 2.78
N ALA A 41 -10.44 0.26 1.85
CA ALA A 41 -11.50 1.25 2.07
C ALA A 41 -12.88 0.61 2.26
N PHE A 42 -13.23 -0.41 1.48
CA PHE A 42 -14.49 -1.14 1.66
C PHE A 42 -14.48 -2.00 2.94
N THR A 43 -13.35 -2.62 3.29
CA THR A 43 -13.19 -3.32 4.58
C THR A 43 -13.42 -2.37 5.75
N ARG A 44 -12.88 -1.14 5.69
CA ARG A 44 -13.11 -0.11 6.71
C ARG A 44 -14.55 0.36 6.75
N ALA A 45 -15.23 0.46 5.61
CA ALA A 45 -16.66 0.78 5.58
C ALA A 45 -17.48 -0.27 6.34
N LEU A 46 -17.23 -1.56 6.07
CA LEU A 46 -17.88 -2.67 6.77
C LEU A 46 -17.62 -2.63 8.28
N ALA A 47 -16.42 -2.26 8.72
CA ALA A 47 -16.10 -2.15 10.14
C ALA A 47 -16.73 -0.92 10.81
N ARG A 48 -16.80 0.22 10.10
CA ARG A 48 -17.06 1.53 10.70
C ARG A 48 -18.51 2.01 10.55
N TRP A 49 -19.16 1.74 9.42
CA TRP A 49 -20.53 2.18 9.20
C TRP A 49 -21.57 1.55 10.13
N PRO A 50 -21.41 0.32 10.67
CA PRO A 50 -22.32 -0.20 11.70
C PRO A 50 -22.33 0.62 12.99
N GLN A 51 -21.23 1.32 13.30
CA GLN A 51 -21.06 2.11 14.52
C GLN A 51 -21.37 3.59 14.26
N ASP A 52 -20.83 4.14 13.18
CA ASP A 52 -20.88 5.57 12.88
C ASP A 52 -22.06 5.95 11.97
N GLY A 53 -22.76 4.95 11.43
CA GLY A 53 -23.78 5.11 10.38
C GLY A 53 -23.17 5.23 8.97
N VAL A 54 -24.03 5.03 7.96
CA VAL A 54 -23.64 5.19 6.55
C VAL A 54 -23.47 6.69 6.24
N PRO A 55 -22.32 7.12 5.69
CA PRO A 55 -22.11 8.52 5.32
C PRO A 55 -23.13 9.01 4.28
N ARG A 56 -23.50 10.30 4.32
CA ARG A 56 -24.40 10.92 3.32
C ARG A 56 -23.93 10.76 1.86
N ARG A 57 -22.62 10.62 1.65
CA ARG A 57 -22.00 10.38 0.34
C ARG A 57 -21.02 9.21 0.43
N PRO A 58 -21.52 7.96 0.37
CA PRO A 58 -20.70 6.76 0.56
C PRO A 58 -19.53 6.66 -0.42
N GLY A 59 -19.75 6.91 -1.71
CA GLY A 59 -18.70 6.87 -2.73
C GLY A 59 -17.57 7.87 -2.49
N ALA A 60 -17.89 9.10 -2.08
CA ALA A 60 -16.89 10.11 -1.75
C ALA A 60 -16.05 9.71 -0.52
N TRP A 61 -16.69 9.07 0.46
CA TRP A 61 -16.00 8.53 1.63
C TRP A 61 -15.03 7.41 1.22
N ILE A 62 -15.45 6.47 0.37
CA ILE A 62 -14.59 5.38 -0.14
C ILE A 62 -13.37 5.93 -0.88
N VAL A 63 -13.57 6.85 -1.84
CA VAL A 63 -12.48 7.48 -2.60
C VAL A 63 -11.47 8.14 -1.66
N THR A 64 -11.95 8.89 -0.67
CA THR A 64 -11.10 9.60 0.28
C THR A 64 -10.30 8.64 1.14
N THR A 65 -10.96 7.61 1.69
CA THR A 65 -10.32 6.58 2.52
C THR A 65 -9.26 5.83 1.74
N ALA A 66 -9.56 5.40 0.50
CA ALA A 66 -8.61 4.69 -0.34
C ALA A 66 -7.41 5.56 -0.74
N ARG A 67 -7.65 6.84 -1.06
CA ARG A 67 -6.58 7.79 -1.41
C ARG A 67 -5.64 8.03 -0.23
N ASN A 68 -6.19 8.27 0.96
CA ASN A 68 -5.39 8.43 2.18
C ASN A 68 -4.52 7.18 2.42
N ARG A 69 -5.11 6.00 2.23
CA ARG A 69 -4.39 4.74 2.37
C ARG A 69 -3.23 4.59 1.38
N ALA A 70 -3.45 4.95 0.12
CA ALA A 70 -2.43 4.91 -0.92
C ALA A 70 -1.27 5.87 -0.59
N VAL A 71 -1.59 7.10 -0.19
CA VAL A 71 -0.58 8.08 0.25
C VAL A 71 0.23 7.55 1.44
N ASP A 72 -0.42 6.94 2.43
CA ASP A 72 0.27 6.37 3.59
C ASP A 72 1.16 5.17 3.24
N ARG A 73 0.80 4.39 2.21
CA ARG A 73 1.65 3.30 1.69
C ARG A 73 2.86 3.87 0.96
N LEU A 74 2.67 4.86 0.09
CA LEU A 74 3.75 5.49 -0.67
C LEU A 74 4.75 6.21 0.26
N ARG A 75 4.25 6.90 1.29
CA ARG A 75 5.09 7.51 2.34
C ARG A 75 5.92 6.46 3.07
N ARG A 76 5.30 5.34 3.47
CA ARG A 76 6.02 4.23 4.13
C ARG A 76 7.11 3.61 3.25
N ARG A 77 6.78 3.29 1.98
CA ARG A 77 7.77 2.80 1.00
C ARG A 77 8.93 3.78 0.83
N SER A 78 8.66 5.08 0.80
CA SER A 78 9.69 6.12 0.67
C SER A 78 10.62 6.19 1.89
N VAL A 79 10.06 6.10 3.10
CA VAL A 79 10.83 6.06 4.35
C VAL A 79 11.70 4.81 4.42
N GLU A 80 11.15 3.65 4.07
CA GLU A 80 11.88 2.39 4.02
C GLU A 80 13.05 2.46 3.01
N ALA A 81 12.79 2.94 1.80
CA ALA A 81 13.83 3.15 0.80
C ALA A 81 14.90 4.18 1.23
N GLY A 82 14.53 5.17 2.05
CA GLY A 82 15.48 6.10 2.67
C GLY A 82 16.41 5.40 3.66
N LYS A 83 15.84 4.60 4.56
CA LYS A 83 16.61 3.83 5.55
C LYS A 83 17.52 2.79 4.89
N LEU A 84 17.04 2.10 3.87
CA LEU A 84 17.87 1.14 3.11
C LEU A 84 19.05 1.83 2.43
N ARG A 85 18.85 3.04 1.88
CA ARG A 85 19.94 3.86 1.32
C ARG A 85 20.94 4.30 2.39
N GLU A 86 20.46 4.73 3.56
CA GLU A 86 21.33 5.09 4.68
C GLU A 86 22.18 3.91 5.15
N LEU A 87 21.57 2.73 5.33
CA LEU A 87 22.30 1.50 5.69
C LEU A 87 23.32 1.09 4.62
N ALA A 88 22.99 1.23 3.34
CA ALA A 88 23.92 0.95 2.25
C ALA A 88 25.14 1.90 2.28
N LEU A 89 24.95 3.18 2.60
CA LEU A 89 26.04 4.14 2.75
C LEU A 89 26.93 3.84 3.97
N LEU A 90 26.32 3.47 5.10
CA LEU A 90 27.07 3.07 6.31
C LEU A 90 27.84 1.76 6.12
N GLY A 91 27.29 0.81 5.36
CA GLY A 91 27.94 -0.44 5.01
C GLY A 91 29.04 -0.31 3.94
N ALA A 92 29.07 0.80 3.20
CA ALA A 92 30.03 1.11 2.14
C ALA A 92 31.21 1.99 2.63
N GLY A 93 31.68 1.80 3.87
CA GLY A 93 32.86 2.49 4.39
C GLY A 93 34.13 2.19 3.57
N PRO A 94 35.21 3.00 3.67
CA PRO A 94 36.41 2.86 2.84
C PRO A 94 37.10 1.49 2.95
N ASP A 95 36.85 0.75 4.04
CA ASP A 95 37.40 -0.58 4.30
C ASP A 95 36.41 -1.72 4.00
N SER A 96 35.23 -1.43 3.45
CA SER A 96 34.25 -2.46 3.08
C SER A 96 34.62 -3.12 1.76
N GLU A 97 34.99 -4.40 1.82
CA GLU A 97 35.26 -5.21 0.63
C GLU A 97 33.97 -5.31 -0.21
N PRO A 98 34.02 -5.04 -1.53
CA PRO A 98 32.86 -5.17 -2.40
C PRO A 98 32.23 -6.56 -2.26
N VAL A 99 30.90 -6.64 -2.14
CA VAL A 99 30.16 -7.91 -2.00
C VAL A 99 30.56 -8.94 -3.08
N ARG A 100 30.86 -8.47 -4.28
CA ARG A 100 31.33 -9.30 -5.39
C ARG A 100 32.66 -10.00 -5.08
N GLU A 101 33.59 -9.28 -4.47
CA GLU A 101 34.94 -9.75 -4.16
C GLU A 101 34.90 -10.71 -2.96
N TYR A 102 34.10 -10.37 -1.94
CA TYR A 102 33.75 -11.28 -0.84
C TYR A 102 33.16 -12.60 -1.32
N LEU A 103 32.15 -12.57 -2.21
CA LEU A 103 31.53 -13.78 -2.75
C LEU A 103 32.54 -14.61 -3.58
N THR A 104 33.44 -13.94 -4.31
CA THR A 104 34.48 -14.62 -5.11
C THR A 104 35.48 -15.35 -4.22
N ARG A 105 35.98 -14.67 -3.18
CA ARG A 105 36.89 -15.24 -2.16
C ARG A 105 36.24 -16.42 -1.43
N ARG A 106 35.00 -16.25 -0.99
CA ARG A 106 34.25 -17.29 -0.26
C ARG A 106 33.98 -18.53 -1.11
N LEU A 107 33.71 -18.37 -2.41
CA LEU A 107 33.54 -19.50 -3.33
C LEU A 107 34.87 -20.24 -3.58
N ALA A 108 36.00 -19.53 -3.65
CA ALA A 108 37.32 -20.14 -3.76
C ALA A 108 37.71 -20.94 -2.50
N GLU A 109 37.32 -20.48 -1.31
CA GLU A 109 37.54 -21.20 -0.04
C GLU A 109 36.69 -22.48 0.11
N VAL A 110 35.52 -22.55 -0.54
CA VAL A 110 34.58 -23.68 -0.42
C VAL A 110 34.85 -24.78 -1.47
N THR A 111 35.56 -24.44 -2.56
CA THR A 111 35.82 -25.37 -3.66
C THR A 111 37.27 -25.88 -3.73
N GLY A 112 38.11 -25.52 -2.76
CA GLY A 112 39.47 -26.05 -2.59
C GLY A 112 39.58 -26.98 -1.39
#